data_AF-A0A1Q9CZF2-F1
#
_entry.id   AF-A0A1Q9CZF2-F1
#
_cell.length_a   1.000
_cell.length_b   1.000
_cell.length_c   1.000
_cell.angle_alpha   90.00
_cell.angle_beta   90.00
_cell.angle_gamma   90.00
#
_symmetry.space_group_name_H-M   'P 1'
#
loop_
_entity.id
_entity.type
_entity.pdbx_description
1 polymer ?
#
loop_
_entity_poly.entity_id
_entity_poly.type
_entity_poly.pdbx_seq_one_letter_code
_entity_poly.pdbx_strand_id
1 'polypeptide(L)'
;MASFGQVPDFMVRDHFVDDQLKADLLAELGQERLAAFQDGALRGTVNSGTGFATWVNLPRRLAEEIRALTTGNTCPVGPGDGHVSVPAMMSIGDVENHRDSWGGRCNSEVHSHTVMVWLQGAGSQLILRSDSQCHIVEALPGRLVAFSNRVYSHSVRQGIPGTARVMIGPMAWHSSGSFQPVMAMEFEQPQNCQEWTLCCCVMCGFFCIASVGQCCLLPVLLRAALGAVRGALAGAVLAPAYSLAFAVTALVWTPRVLCRSCKALRTESCCMALLSLLLLPLRAPVMLALSLPAIFLVTISWVAMSAAFYPEYSCWHLAVGGVCAADDEEESSVIELLQNMLGDIWRYHRDFDFSPWDASPRPSPVVIGASEEQDHSTDPATSVSSRTWRHLVGEFSMKDVWDACLKRAVTLGVELHAAGRISTDDLEGMEPFLFLGLPAVAVVQLVRRSADKSGLVFDEDRMTVTSSNRPHNAFADGIWHSAMRAKRALIESLDHRSLNDVDVEFLELAALNRPSTDLSRLDLDMARKQQLNAVVTAAVELAIFASRSAQFKASMGSVLQEIVARVQPETA
;
A
#
# COMPACT_ATOMS: atom_id res chain seq x y z
N MET A 1 -15.21 43.96 -1.74
CA MET A 1 -14.54 42.74 -1.23
C MET A 1 -13.11 42.79 -1.72
N ALA A 2 -12.13 42.94 -0.83
CA ALA A 2 -10.72 42.87 -1.22
C ALA A 2 -10.43 41.42 -1.65
N SER A 3 -9.85 41.22 -2.85
CA SER A 3 -9.36 39.90 -3.23
C SER A 3 -8.29 39.51 -2.23
N PHE A 4 -8.54 38.49 -1.42
CA PHE A 4 -7.50 37.86 -0.61
C PHE A 4 -6.36 37.49 -1.58
N GLY A 5 -5.19 38.08 -1.36
CA GLY A 5 -4.03 37.86 -2.23
C GLY A 5 -3.75 36.36 -2.30
N GLN A 6 -3.71 35.83 -3.52
CA GLN A 6 -3.40 34.42 -3.74
C GLN A 6 -1.99 34.15 -3.18
N VAL A 7 -1.90 33.19 -2.25
CA VAL A 7 -0.60 32.74 -1.73
C VAL A 7 0.16 32.10 -2.90
N PRO A 8 1.40 32.52 -3.20
CA PRO A 8 2.16 31.92 -4.29
C PRO A 8 2.43 30.44 -4.01
N ASP A 9 2.41 29.60 -5.04
CA ASP A 9 2.61 28.15 -4.89
C ASP A 9 4.00 27.78 -4.39
N PHE A 10 4.97 28.69 -4.47
CA PHE A 10 6.34 28.49 -4.01
C PHE A 10 6.94 29.82 -3.57
N MET A 11 7.67 29.81 -2.45
CA MET A 11 8.39 30.97 -1.94
C MET A 11 9.67 30.56 -1.18
N VAL A 12 10.66 31.46 -1.25
CA VAL A 12 11.91 31.37 -0.49
C VAL A 12 12.15 32.72 0.17
N ARG A 13 12.55 32.71 1.45
CA ARG A 13 12.98 33.92 2.17
C ARG A 13 14.30 33.65 2.87
N ASP A 14 15.33 34.35 2.41
CA ASP A 14 16.65 34.35 3.05
C ASP A 14 16.64 35.17 4.32
N HIS A 15 17.50 34.77 5.27
CA HIS A 15 17.64 35.46 6.56
C HIS A 15 16.30 35.65 7.30
N PHE A 16 15.40 34.67 7.17
CA PHE A 16 14.11 34.66 7.87
C PHE A 16 14.30 34.56 9.39
N VAL A 17 15.32 33.82 9.82
CA VAL A 17 15.79 33.74 11.20
C VAL A 17 17.19 34.34 11.27
N ASP A 18 17.41 35.27 12.20
CA ASP A 18 18.72 35.85 12.44
C ASP A 18 19.67 34.85 13.16
N ASP A 19 20.95 35.21 13.23
CA ASP A 19 21.97 34.31 13.80
C ASP A 19 21.75 34.03 15.29
N GLN A 20 21.19 34.98 16.04
CA GLN A 20 20.96 34.82 17.47
C GLN A 20 19.81 33.83 17.71
N LEU A 21 18.65 34.04 17.09
CA LEU A 21 17.52 33.15 17.25
C LEU A 21 17.82 31.75 16.70
N LYS A 22 18.59 31.64 15.62
CA LYS A 22 19.08 30.35 15.13
C LYS A 22 19.92 29.62 16.19
N ALA A 23 20.84 30.32 16.86
CA ALA A 23 21.64 29.74 17.93
C ALA A 23 20.77 29.28 19.10
N ASP A 24 19.77 30.09 19.48
CA ASP A 24 18.84 29.76 20.56
C ASP A 24 18.00 28.51 20.24
N LEU A 25 17.48 28.41 19.02
CA LEU A 25 16.72 27.23 18.55
C LEU A 25 17.59 25.97 18.46
N LEU A 26 18.84 26.09 18.02
CA LEU A 26 19.79 24.98 18.02
C LEU A 26 20.16 24.54 19.45
N ALA A 27 20.25 25.48 20.39
CA ALA A 27 20.47 25.17 21.80
C ALA A 27 19.27 24.44 22.42
N GLU A 28 18.03 24.83 22.08
CA GLU A 28 16.79 24.15 22.54
C GLU A 28 16.70 22.71 22.04
N LEU A 29 17.14 22.45 20.81
CA LEU A 29 17.24 21.09 20.26
C LEU A 29 18.28 20.23 21.00
N GLY A 30 19.20 20.87 21.73
CA GLY A 30 20.22 20.25 22.57
C GLY A 30 21.45 19.82 21.78
N GLN A 31 22.61 20.41 22.08
CA GLN A 31 23.89 20.00 21.48
C GLN A 31 24.18 18.51 21.73
N GLU A 32 23.83 17.99 22.90
CA GLU A 32 23.98 16.57 23.24
C GLU A 32 23.09 15.66 22.38
N ARG A 33 21.87 16.10 22.06
CA ARG A 33 20.96 15.34 21.19
C ARG A 33 21.41 15.40 19.73
N LEU A 34 21.89 16.56 19.27
CA LEU A 34 22.45 16.69 17.94
C LEU A 34 23.71 15.84 17.79
N ALA A 35 24.62 15.87 18.77
CA ALA A 35 25.81 15.02 18.80
C ALA A 35 25.44 13.54 18.83
N ALA A 36 24.53 13.13 19.71
CA ALA A 36 24.06 11.75 19.78
C ALA A 36 23.36 11.29 18.48
N PHE A 37 22.66 12.19 17.77
CA PHE A 37 22.09 11.90 16.47
C PHE A 37 23.17 11.71 15.39
N GLN A 38 24.18 12.59 15.36
CA GLN A 38 25.32 12.53 14.43
C GLN A 38 26.17 11.27 14.63
N ASP A 39 26.40 10.88 15.88
CA ASP A 39 27.14 9.67 16.25
C ASP A 39 26.30 8.39 16.04
N GLY A 40 25.03 8.55 15.63
CA GLY A 40 24.12 7.43 15.39
C GLY A 40 23.59 6.76 16.66
N ALA A 41 23.75 7.38 17.83
CA ALA A 41 23.20 6.93 19.11
C ALA A 41 21.69 7.25 19.25
N LEU A 42 21.19 8.28 18.56
CA LEU A 42 19.77 8.56 18.40
C LEU A 42 19.38 8.26 16.95
N ARG A 43 18.83 7.07 16.67
CA ARG A 43 18.29 6.73 15.34
C ARG A 43 16.79 6.49 15.43
N GLY A 44 16.03 7.28 14.69
CA GLY A 44 14.66 6.98 14.29
C GLY A 44 14.58 6.89 12.77
N THR A 45 13.48 6.33 12.28
CA THR A 45 13.11 6.40 10.86
C THR A 45 12.14 7.56 10.65
N VAL A 46 12.49 8.50 9.77
CA VAL A 46 11.60 9.60 9.37
C VAL A 46 11.67 9.73 7.85
N ASN A 47 10.52 9.68 7.19
CA ASN A 47 10.38 9.77 5.74
C ASN A 47 11.31 8.81 4.99
N SER A 48 11.27 7.51 5.35
CA SER A 48 12.18 6.45 4.85
C SER A 48 13.69 6.63 5.11
N GLY A 49 14.12 7.74 5.73
CA GLY A 49 15.51 8.05 6.07
C GLY A 49 15.83 7.96 7.57
N THR A 50 17.08 8.24 7.95
CA THR A 50 17.48 8.36 9.37
C THR A 50 17.14 9.77 9.87
N GLY A 51 16.22 9.88 10.82
CA GLY A 51 15.74 11.15 11.32
C GLY A 51 15.29 11.11 12.78
N PHE A 52 15.19 12.29 13.37
CA PHE A 52 14.66 12.51 14.71
C PHE A 52 13.71 13.71 14.67
N ALA A 53 12.48 13.53 15.13
CA ALA A 53 11.46 14.58 15.19
C ALA A 53 11.27 15.03 16.64
N THR A 54 11.07 16.33 16.84
CA THR A 54 10.83 16.95 18.14
C THR A 54 10.04 18.25 17.98
N TRP A 55 9.92 19.02 19.05
CA TRP A 55 9.21 20.30 19.08
C TRP A 55 10.12 21.38 19.66
N VAL A 56 10.02 22.60 19.15
CA VAL A 56 10.75 23.79 19.62
C VAL A 56 9.80 24.96 19.80
N ASN A 57 10.17 25.92 20.64
CA ASN A 57 9.35 27.09 20.91
C ASN A 57 9.77 28.26 20.02
N LEU A 58 8.96 28.55 19.00
CA LEU A 58 9.20 29.67 18.10
C LEU A 58 8.57 30.97 18.66
N PRO A 59 9.25 32.13 18.58
CA PRO A 59 8.63 33.41 18.90
C PRO A 59 7.32 33.60 18.12
N ARG A 60 6.26 33.99 18.83
CA ARG A 60 4.90 34.11 18.29
C ARG A 60 4.82 34.95 17.01
N ARG A 61 5.57 36.06 16.96
CA ARG A 61 5.64 36.93 15.78
C ARG A 61 6.07 36.16 14.52
N LEU A 62 7.05 35.27 14.64
CA LEU A 62 7.53 34.48 13.51
C LEU A 62 6.55 33.35 13.16
N ALA A 63 5.92 32.72 14.16
CA ALA A 63 4.88 31.73 13.92
C ALA A 63 3.67 32.34 13.17
N GLU A 64 3.28 33.57 13.53
CA GLU A 64 2.24 34.34 12.84
C GLU A 64 2.67 34.72 11.42
N GLU A 65 3.93 35.06 11.21
CA GLU A 65 4.47 35.33 9.87
C GLU A 65 4.45 34.07 9.00
N ILE A 66 4.89 32.91 9.52
CA ILE A 66 4.81 31.63 8.81
C ILE A 66 3.35 31.29 8.46
N ARG A 67 2.42 31.52 9.39
CA ARG A 67 0.99 31.31 9.14
C ARG A 67 0.47 32.21 8.03
N ALA A 68 0.81 33.50 8.05
CA ALA A 68 0.40 34.44 7.02
C ALA A 68 0.91 34.01 5.65
N LEU A 69 2.15 33.53 5.57
CA LEU A 69 2.77 33.01 4.35
C LEU A 69 2.10 31.73 3.83
N THR A 70 1.53 30.89 4.69
CA THR A 70 0.94 29.59 4.30
C THR A 70 -0.56 29.63 4.05
N THR A 71 -1.26 30.56 4.69
CA THR A 71 -2.73 30.61 4.65
C THR A 71 -3.27 31.86 3.98
N GLY A 72 -2.42 32.87 3.74
CA GLY A 72 -2.85 34.20 3.32
C GLY A 72 -3.66 34.94 4.39
N ASN A 73 -3.75 34.39 5.60
CA ASN A 73 -4.55 34.91 6.69
C ASN A 73 -3.66 35.42 7.82
N THR A 74 -3.87 36.68 8.23
CA THR A 74 -3.14 37.35 9.31
C THR A 74 -3.79 37.17 10.68
N CYS A 75 -4.78 36.29 10.83
CA CYS A 75 -5.37 36.00 12.13
C CYS A 75 -4.29 35.53 13.13
N PRO A 76 -4.34 35.99 14.39
CA PRO A 76 -3.35 35.63 15.40
C PRO A 76 -3.39 34.14 15.76
N VAL A 77 -2.24 33.58 16.11
CA VAL A 77 -2.05 32.14 16.46
C VAL A 77 -2.49 31.90 17.91
N GLY A 78 -3.80 31.86 18.17
CA GLY A 78 -4.39 31.60 19.50
C GLY A 78 -3.91 32.55 20.63
N PRO A 79 -4.48 32.47 21.85
CA PRO A 79 -3.92 33.16 23.02
C PRO A 79 -2.68 32.42 23.58
N GLY A 80 -1.64 33.12 24.05
CA GLY A 80 -0.50 32.48 24.74
C GLY A 80 0.74 33.33 24.98
N ASP A 81 1.70 32.76 25.72
CA ASP A 81 2.86 33.37 26.41
C ASP A 81 4.02 33.83 25.49
N GLY A 82 3.70 34.41 24.34
CA GLY A 82 4.69 34.96 23.40
C GLY A 82 5.45 33.92 22.55
N HIS A 83 5.23 32.62 22.76
CA HIS A 83 5.83 31.54 21.97
C HIS A 83 4.75 30.58 21.42
N VAL A 84 5.10 29.85 20.37
CA VAL A 84 4.28 28.81 19.73
C VAL A 84 5.15 27.57 19.55
N SER A 85 4.70 26.44 20.07
CA SER A 85 5.37 25.16 19.86
C SER A 85 5.17 24.70 18.41
N VAL A 86 6.28 24.42 17.73
CA VAL A 86 6.30 24.01 16.33
C VAL A 86 7.16 22.76 16.13
N PRO A 87 6.85 21.91 15.14
CA PRO A 87 7.66 20.73 14.83
C PRO A 87 9.07 21.12 14.39
N ALA A 88 10.06 20.32 14.79
CA ALA A 88 11.43 20.40 14.32
C ALA A 88 11.99 19.01 14.03
N MET A 89 12.99 18.95 13.15
CA MET A 89 13.54 17.70 12.67
C MET A 89 15.06 17.78 12.48
N MET A 90 15.72 16.66 12.79
CA MET A 90 17.09 16.36 12.39
C MET A 90 17.08 15.19 11.41
N SER A 91 17.84 15.27 10.32
CA SER A 91 17.92 14.19 9.33
C SER A 91 19.32 14.04 8.72
N ILE A 92 19.69 12.81 8.34
CA ILE A 92 20.91 12.47 7.59
C ILE A 92 20.50 11.60 6.39
N GLY A 93 21.20 11.75 5.26
CA GLY A 93 20.95 10.98 4.04
C GLY A 93 20.07 11.72 3.04
N ASP A 94 19.75 11.09 1.91
CA ASP A 94 18.79 11.64 0.96
C ASP A 94 17.35 11.34 1.41
N VAL A 95 16.41 12.18 0.97
CA VAL A 95 14.97 11.94 1.09
C VAL A 95 14.42 11.79 -0.31
N GLU A 96 13.76 10.66 -0.58
CA GLU A 96 13.20 10.34 -1.89
C GLU A 96 12.05 11.27 -2.27
N ASN A 97 11.69 11.27 -3.55
CA ASN A 97 10.66 12.17 -4.08
C ASN A 97 9.25 11.74 -3.63
N HIS A 98 8.54 12.60 -2.91
CA HIS A 98 7.23 12.31 -2.35
C HIS A 98 6.33 13.56 -2.26
N ARG A 99 5.08 13.39 -1.81
CA ARG A 99 4.20 14.46 -1.34
C ARG A 99 3.93 14.28 0.14
N ASP A 100 3.72 15.37 0.85
CA ASP A 100 3.45 15.36 2.27
C ASP A 100 2.04 14.86 2.60
N SER A 101 1.91 14.10 3.67
CA SER A 101 0.66 13.69 4.29
C SER A 101 0.64 14.08 5.77
N TRP A 102 -0.56 14.18 6.34
CA TRP A 102 -0.69 14.32 7.79
C TRP A 102 -0.27 13.02 8.46
N GLY A 103 0.64 13.11 9.43
CA GLY A 103 1.12 11.94 10.15
C GLY A 103 -0.01 11.25 10.93
N GLY A 104 -0.35 10.02 10.56
CA GLY A 104 -1.26 9.15 11.32
C GLY A 104 -2.42 8.56 10.50
N ARG A 105 -2.39 7.22 10.33
CA ARG A 105 -3.44 6.24 9.97
C ARG A 105 -4.45 6.51 8.83
N CYS A 106 -4.50 7.68 8.25
CA CYS A 106 -5.37 7.98 7.12
C CYS A 106 -4.59 8.89 6.17
N ASN A 107 -4.42 8.44 4.92
CA ASN A 107 -3.76 9.11 3.78
C ASN A 107 -4.37 10.47 3.41
N SER A 108 -4.57 11.34 4.39
CA SER A 108 -5.08 12.68 4.22
C SER A 108 -3.94 13.54 3.71
N GLU A 109 -4.07 13.89 2.44
CA GLU A 109 -3.12 14.74 1.75
C GLU A 109 -3.09 16.11 2.44
N VAL A 110 -1.88 16.66 2.60
CA VAL A 110 -1.72 18.04 3.07
C VAL A 110 -2.15 18.96 1.94
N HIS A 111 -3.31 19.60 2.08
CA HIS A 111 -3.84 20.52 1.09
C HIS A 111 -3.33 21.96 1.24
N SER A 112 -2.61 22.26 2.31
CA SER A 112 -1.99 23.56 2.58
C SER A 112 -0.52 23.58 2.14
N HIS A 113 0.14 24.73 2.31
CA HIS A 113 1.57 24.85 2.07
C HIS A 113 2.37 24.13 3.15
N THR A 114 3.38 23.36 2.73
CA THR A 114 4.45 22.85 3.59
C THR A 114 5.48 23.95 3.80
N VAL A 115 5.98 24.08 5.03
CA VAL A 115 7.03 25.03 5.41
C VAL A 115 8.20 24.31 6.05
N MET A 116 9.40 24.76 5.70
CA MET A 116 10.65 24.40 6.35
C MET A 116 11.48 25.66 6.62
N VAL A 117 12.12 25.72 7.79
CA VAL A 117 13.11 26.75 8.12
C VAL A 117 14.42 26.05 8.48
N TRP A 118 15.44 26.24 7.64
CA TRP A 118 16.74 25.59 7.81
C TRP A 118 17.52 26.23 8.95
N LEU A 119 17.98 25.43 9.90
CA LEU A 119 18.86 25.87 11.00
C LEU A 119 20.32 25.44 10.76
N GLN A 120 20.50 24.26 10.16
CA GLN A 120 21.81 23.70 9.78
C GLN A 120 21.66 22.76 8.58
N GLY A 121 22.74 22.57 7.82
CA GLY A 121 22.78 21.64 6.67
C GLY A 121 23.23 22.29 5.36
N ALA A 122 24.14 23.27 5.42
CA ALA A 122 24.67 23.94 4.24
C ALA A 122 25.16 22.92 3.19
N GLY A 123 24.88 23.21 1.92
CA GLY A 123 25.17 22.33 0.78
C GLY A 123 24.07 21.31 0.46
N SER A 124 23.11 21.05 1.36
CA SER A 124 21.94 20.24 0.99
C SER A 124 21.02 20.97 0.02
N GLN A 125 20.28 20.21 -0.78
CA GLN A 125 19.38 20.75 -1.80
C GLN A 125 17.98 20.18 -1.62
N LEU A 126 16.98 21.05 -1.45
CA LEU A 126 15.58 20.72 -1.62
C LEU A 126 15.23 20.81 -3.10
N ILE A 127 14.68 19.74 -3.67
CA ILE A 127 14.27 19.67 -5.06
C ILE A 127 12.75 19.57 -5.09
N LEU A 128 12.08 20.59 -5.63
CA LEU A 128 10.63 20.65 -5.81
C LEU A 128 10.30 20.40 -7.28
N ARG A 129 9.37 19.49 -7.56
CA ARG A 129 8.96 19.07 -8.91
C ARG A 129 7.45 19.14 -9.06
N SER A 130 6.99 19.90 -10.05
CA SER A 130 5.62 19.85 -10.59
C SER A 130 5.66 19.33 -12.03
N ASP A 131 4.51 19.25 -12.69
CA ASP A 131 4.41 18.78 -14.09
C ASP A 131 5.15 19.69 -15.08
N SER A 132 5.36 20.95 -14.72
CA SER A 132 5.95 21.97 -15.61
C SER A 132 7.19 22.67 -15.06
N GLN A 133 7.49 22.51 -13.76
CA GLN A 133 8.57 23.24 -13.09
C GLN A 133 9.40 22.34 -12.20
N CYS A 134 10.69 22.63 -12.13
CA CYS A 134 11.63 22.01 -11.20
C CYS A 134 12.44 23.12 -10.52
N HIS A 135 12.29 23.25 -9.20
CA HIS A 135 13.05 24.21 -8.40
C HIS A 135 14.08 23.48 -7.56
N ILE A 136 15.32 23.99 -7.54
CA ILE A 136 16.39 23.48 -6.70
C ILE A 136 16.77 24.58 -5.72
N VAL A 137 16.52 24.35 -4.43
CA VAL A 137 16.74 25.32 -3.37
C VAL A 137 17.83 24.80 -2.43
N GLU A 138 18.92 25.55 -2.32
CA GLU A 138 19.97 25.22 -1.35
C GLU A 138 19.49 25.46 0.10
N ALA A 139 19.83 24.55 1.00
CA ALA A 139 19.55 24.61 2.42
C ALA A 139 20.52 25.57 3.12
N LEU A 140 20.26 26.88 3.05
CA LEU A 140 21.04 27.89 3.77
C LEU A 140 20.51 28.08 5.20
N PRO A 141 21.35 28.10 6.24
CA PRO A 141 20.92 28.42 7.60
C PRO A 141 20.19 29.77 7.70
N GLY A 142 19.03 29.78 8.34
CA GLY A 142 18.13 30.93 8.45
C GLY A 142 17.16 31.10 7.28
N ARG A 143 17.22 30.27 6.22
CA ARG A 143 16.31 30.33 5.08
C ARG A 143 14.98 29.65 5.40
N LEU A 144 13.88 30.32 5.09
CA LEU A 144 12.54 29.73 5.02
C LEU A 144 12.22 29.33 3.59
N VAL A 145 11.62 28.16 3.43
CA VAL A 145 11.01 27.69 2.18
C VAL A 145 9.57 27.30 2.48
N ALA A 146 8.63 27.77 1.65
CA ALA A 146 7.25 27.29 1.69
C ALA A 146 6.77 26.96 0.27
N PHE A 147 6.02 25.87 0.13
CA PHE A 147 5.51 25.40 -1.15
C PHE A 147 4.16 24.72 -1.01
N SER A 148 3.33 24.82 -2.04
CA SER A 148 2.03 24.18 -2.13
C SER A 148 2.23 22.68 -2.33
N ASN A 149 1.84 21.89 -1.34
CA ASN A 149 1.94 20.42 -1.41
C ASN A 149 1.00 19.82 -2.48
N ARG A 150 0.02 20.61 -2.97
CA ARG A 150 -0.83 20.26 -4.12
C ARG A 150 -0.11 20.36 -5.45
N VAL A 151 0.85 21.27 -5.57
CA VAL A 151 1.54 21.54 -6.84
C VAL A 151 2.84 20.76 -6.93
N TYR A 152 3.59 20.68 -5.84
CA TYR A 152 4.94 20.12 -5.84
C TYR A 152 5.01 18.77 -5.13
N SER A 153 5.63 17.80 -5.78
CA SER A 153 6.35 16.72 -5.10
C SER A 153 7.76 17.19 -4.76
N HIS A 154 8.40 16.61 -3.76
CA HIS A 154 9.72 17.06 -3.34
C HIS A 154 10.63 15.95 -2.86
N SER A 155 11.94 16.19 -2.97
CA SER A 155 13.02 15.35 -2.46
C SER A 155 14.11 16.22 -1.84
N VAL A 156 14.98 15.63 -1.02
CA VAL A 156 16.15 16.32 -0.44
C VAL A 156 17.41 15.55 -0.78
N ARG A 157 18.38 16.22 -1.39
CA ARG A 157 19.73 15.68 -1.60
C ARG A 157 20.68 16.18 -0.54
N GLN A 158 21.47 15.26 0.02
CA GLN A 158 22.54 15.57 0.93
C GLN A 158 23.72 16.18 0.17
N GLY A 159 24.16 17.36 0.58
CA GLY A 159 25.33 17.99 -0.03
C GLY A 159 26.63 17.32 0.40
N ILE A 160 26.81 17.21 1.72
CA ILE A 160 28.00 16.60 2.32
C ILE A 160 27.57 15.30 3.02
N PRO A 161 28.04 14.12 2.57
CA PRO A 161 27.70 12.85 3.21
C PRO A 161 27.99 12.86 4.72
N GLY A 162 27.04 12.35 5.51
CA GLY A 162 27.17 12.24 6.97
C GLY A 162 26.85 13.51 7.76
N THR A 163 26.69 14.69 7.13
CA THR A 163 26.30 15.90 7.87
C THR A 163 24.81 15.92 8.18
N ALA A 164 24.46 16.08 9.45
CA ALA A 164 23.06 16.28 9.83
C ALA A 164 22.52 17.61 9.30
N ARG A 165 21.28 17.57 8.82
CA ARG A 165 20.45 18.74 8.58
C ARG A 165 19.54 18.95 9.77
N VAL A 166 19.37 20.19 10.17
CA VAL A 166 18.50 20.59 11.29
C VAL A 166 17.55 21.65 10.77
N MET A 167 16.25 21.46 10.97
CA MET A 167 15.23 22.37 10.48
C MET A 167 14.02 22.45 11.42
N ILE A 168 13.32 23.57 11.38
CA ILE A 168 11.93 23.65 11.86
C ILE A 168 11.04 23.19 10.71
N GLY A 169 10.13 22.25 10.97
CA GLY A 169 9.38 21.50 9.97
C GLY A 169 10.09 20.21 9.49
N PRO A 170 9.67 19.62 8.35
CA PRO A 170 8.52 20.04 7.53
C PRO A 170 7.21 20.04 8.33
N MET A 171 6.44 21.11 8.16
CA MET A 171 5.17 21.31 8.87
C MET A 171 4.18 22.04 7.98
N ALA A 172 2.89 21.88 8.28
CA ALA A 172 1.83 22.62 7.61
C ALA A 172 0.78 23.11 8.62
N TRP A 173 0.06 24.17 8.25
CA TRP A 173 -1.02 24.70 9.06
C TRP A 173 -2.25 23.78 8.97
N HIS A 174 -2.65 23.21 10.09
CA HIS A 174 -3.79 22.31 10.18
C HIS A 174 -5.08 23.09 10.51
N SER A 175 -6.24 22.56 10.10
CA SER A 175 -7.55 23.17 10.34
C SER A 175 -7.90 23.30 11.83
N SER A 176 -7.23 22.54 12.70
CA SER A 176 -7.30 22.67 14.16
C SER A 176 -6.71 23.98 14.70
N GLY A 177 -6.06 24.78 13.85
CA GLY A 177 -5.46 26.06 14.25
C GLY A 177 -4.06 25.92 14.85
N SER A 178 -3.32 24.89 14.45
CA SER A 178 -1.94 24.66 14.90
C SER A 178 -1.05 24.18 13.76
N PHE A 179 0.27 24.37 13.89
CA PHE A 179 1.23 23.68 13.04
C PHE A 179 1.29 22.21 13.43
N GLN A 180 1.22 21.33 12.43
CA GLN A 180 1.36 19.89 12.60
C GLN A 180 2.54 19.41 11.75
N PRO A 181 3.30 18.41 12.22
CA PRO A 181 4.33 17.80 11.41
C PRO A 181 3.68 17.15 10.20
N VAL A 182 4.34 17.26 9.05
CA VAL A 182 3.96 16.50 7.87
C VAL A 182 5.02 15.46 7.61
N MET A 183 4.59 14.30 7.12
CA MET A 183 5.46 13.18 6.83
C MET A 183 5.38 12.86 5.34
N ALA A 184 6.37 12.15 4.84
CA ALA A 184 6.25 11.57 3.53
C ALA A 184 5.03 10.69 3.50
N MET A 185 4.18 10.89 2.49
CA MET A 185 3.17 9.91 2.14
C MET A 185 3.93 8.67 1.64
N GLU A 186 4.38 7.85 2.59
CA GLU A 186 4.59 6.44 2.32
C GLU A 186 3.23 5.97 1.82
N PHE A 187 3.18 5.38 0.63
CA PHE A 187 2.00 4.64 0.17
C PHE A 187 1.83 3.40 1.09
N GLU A 188 1.62 3.63 2.38
CA GLU A 188 1.07 2.62 3.27
C GLU A 188 -0.38 2.44 2.82
N GLN A 189 -0.68 1.24 2.32
CA GLN A 189 -2.06 0.78 2.37
C GLN A 189 -2.49 0.86 3.85
N PRO A 190 -3.64 1.49 4.16
CA PRO A 190 -4.07 1.63 5.53
C PRO A 190 -4.16 0.23 6.16
N GLN A 191 -3.40 -0.04 7.22
CA GLN A 191 -3.61 -1.25 8.05
C GLN A 191 -5.08 -1.38 8.49
N ASN A 192 -5.81 -0.26 8.58
CA ASN A 192 -7.24 -0.25 8.88
C ASN A 192 -8.12 -0.89 7.78
N CYS A 193 -7.67 -1.00 6.52
CA CYS A 193 -8.44 -1.73 5.49
C CYS A 193 -8.51 -3.23 5.79
N GLN A 194 -7.56 -3.81 6.53
CA GLN A 194 -7.69 -5.18 7.02
C GLN A 194 -8.78 -5.31 8.09
N GLU A 195 -8.96 -4.31 8.96
CA GLU A 195 -10.07 -4.29 9.93
C GLU A 195 -11.42 -4.14 9.22
N TRP A 196 -11.52 -3.30 8.19
CA TRP A 196 -12.74 -3.18 7.35
C TRP A 196 -12.99 -4.45 6.54
N THR A 197 -11.96 -5.09 5.99
CA THR A 197 -12.09 -6.38 5.29
C THR A 197 -12.49 -7.49 6.26
N LEU A 198 -11.96 -7.51 7.49
CA LEU A 198 -12.40 -8.45 8.53
C LEU A 198 -13.86 -8.19 8.92
N CYS A 199 -14.26 -6.91 9.06
CA CYS A 199 -15.63 -6.52 9.40
C CYS A 199 -16.60 -6.89 8.26
N CYS A 200 -16.22 -6.65 7.00
CA CYS A 200 -16.98 -7.07 5.83
C CYS A 200 -17.05 -8.60 5.69
N CYS A 201 -15.97 -9.34 5.94
CA CYS A 201 -15.98 -10.80 5.89
C CYS A 201 -16.81 -11.41 7.04
N VAL A 202 -16.79 -10.81 8.23
CA VAL A 202 -17.66 -11.24 9.36
C VAL A 202 -19.12 -10.91 9.07
N MET A 203 -19.42 -9.72 8.53
CA MET A 203 -20.78 -9.32 8.14
C MET A 203 -21.31 -10.19 6.98
N CYS A 204 -20.52 -10.42 5.93
CA CYS A 204 -20.88 -11.32 4.83
C CYS A 204 -21.02 -12.77 5.31
N GLY A 205 -20.15 -13.23 6.22
CA GLY A 205 -20.26 -14.54 6.86
C GLY A 205 -21.57 -14.68 7.65
N PHE A 206 -21.94 -13.66 8.44
CA PHE A 206 -23.21 -13.62 9.15
C PHE A 206 -24.41 -13.60 8.21
N PHE A 207 -24.36 -12.82 7.13
CA PHE A 207 -25.44 -12.79 6.13
C PHE A 207 -25.55 -14.10 5.35
N CYS A 208 -24.44 -14.75 4.98
CA CYS A 208 -24.44 -16.06 4.34
C CYS A 208 -24.96 -17.17 5.27
N ILE A 209 -24.56 -17.17 6.54
CA ILE A 209 -25.08 -18.13 7.53
C ILE A 209 -26.57 -17.88 7.81
N ALA A 210 -26.99 -16.62 7.88
CA ALA A 210 -28.40 -16.25 8.08
C ALA A 210 -29.27 -16.62 6.87
N SER A 211 -28.78 -16.42 5.64
CA SER A 211 -29.53 -16.75 4.41
C SER A 211 -29.58 -18.25 4.14
N VAL A 212 -28.49 -19.00 4.37
CA VAL A 212 -28.50 -20.47 4.30
C VAL A 212 -29.37 -21.07 5.43
N GLY A 213 -29.30 -20.49 6.63
CA GLY A 213 -30.17 -20.86 7.75
C GLY A 213 -31.65 -20.61 7.46
N GLN A 214 -32.00 -19.47 6.85
CA GLN A 214 -33.36 -19.16 6.45
C GLN A 214 -33.88 -20.09 5.34
N CYS A 215 -33.05 -20.46 4.35
CA CYS A 215 -33.48 -21.37 3.29
C CYS A 215 -33.70 -22.82 3.79
N CYS A 216 -32.96 -23.28 4.80
CA CYS A 216 -33.04 -24.66 5.28
C CYS A 216 -33.95 -24.84 6.51
N LEU A 217 -33.98 -23.89 7.46
CA LEU A 217 -34.82 -24.02 8.66
C LEU A 217 -36.24 -23.49 8.46
N LEU A 218 -36.47 -22.48 7.60
CA LEU A 218 -37.81 -21.91 7.44
C LEU A 218 -38.83 -22.94 6.92
N PRO A 219 -38.53 -23.82 5.96
CA PRO A 219 -39.48 -24.85 5.53
C PRO A 219 -39.78 -25.90 6.62
N VAL A 220 -38.79 -26.20 7.47
CA VAL A 220 -38.91 -27.18 8.56
C VAL A 220 -39.71 -26.59 9.72
N LEU A 221 -39.45 -25.35 10.10
CA LEU A 221 -40.18 -24.62 11.12
C LEU A 221 -41.59 -24.27 10.67
N LEU A 222 -41.81 -23.95 9.39
CA LEU A 222 -43.14 -23.72 8.84
C LEU A 222 -43.96 -25.01 8.80
N ARG A 223 -43.35 -26.17 8.47
CA ARG A 223 -44.01 -27.48 8.57
C ARG A 223 -44.31 -27.87 10.02
N ALA A 224 -43.39 -27.62 10.94
CA ALA A 224 -43.61 -27.88 12.37
C ALA A 224 -44.72 -26.97 12.94
N ALA A 225 -44.74 -25.69 12.57
CA ALA A 225 -45.77 -24.74 12.97
C ALA A 225 -47.13 -25.09 12.35
N LEU A 226 -47.19 -25.46 11.06
CA LEU A 226 -48.43 -25.91 10.42
C LEU A 226 -48.93 -27.25 10.97
N GLY A 227 -48.02 -28.15 11.38
CA GLY A 227 -48.35 -29.38 12.10
C GLY A 227 -48.89 -29.12 13.51
N ALA A 228 -48.27 -28.18 14.24
CA ALA A 228 -48.72 -27.75 15.56
C ALA A 228 -50.07 -27.01 15.51
N VAL A 229 -50.31 -26.19 14.49
CA VAL A 229 -51.59 -25.51 14.27
C VAL A 229 -52.69 -26.50 13.87
N ARG A 230 -52.37 -27.53 13.07
CA ARG A 230 -53.30 -28.64 12.78
C ARG A 230 -53.60 -29.50 14.01
N GLY A 231 -52.63 -29.68 14.92
CA GLY A 231 -52.84 -30.35 16.20
C GLY A 231 -53.62 -29.51 17.21
N ALA A 232 -53.36 -28.20 17.26
CA ALA A 232 -54.03 -27.27 18.16
C ALA A 232 -55.48 -26.94 17.75
N LEU A 233 -55.81 -27.04 16.45
CA LEU A 233 -57.20 -26.93 15.97
C LEU A 233 -58.04 -28.20 16.25
N ALA A 234 -57.43 -29.29 16.72
CA ALA A 234 -58.12 -30.51 17.15
C ALA A 234 -58.22 -30.67 18.68
N GLY A 235 -57.72 -29.72 19.47
CA GLY A 235 -57.72 -29.78 20.93
C GLY A 235 -58.03 -28.40 21.52
N ALA A 236 -59.30 -28.18 21.82
CA ALA A 236 -59.76 -26.95 22.44
C ALA A 236 -59.18 -26.77 23.86
N VAL A 237 -58.82 -25.51 24.16
CA VAL A 237 -59.05 -24.82 25.45
C VAL A 237 -58.09 -25.11 26.62
N LEU A 238 -57.52 -23.98 27.10
CA LEU A 238 -56.86 -23.68 28.39
C LEU A 238 -55.34 -23.90 28.54
N ALA A 239 -54.71 -22.83 29.05
CA ALA A 239 -53.33 -22.65 29.55
C ALA A 239 -52.24 -22.39 28.48
N PRO A 240 -51.86 -21.11 28.27
CA PRO A 240 -50.72 -20.60 29.03
C PRO A 240 -50.76 -19.08 29.27
N ALA A 241 -51.45 -18.62 30.32
CA ALA A 241 -51.23 -17.28 30.89
C ALA A 241 -50.33 -17.32 32.15
N TYR A 242 -50.15 -18.50 32.75
CA TYR A 242 -49.42 -18.66 34.01
C TYR A 242 -47.93 -18.97 33.84
N SER A 243 -47.50 -19.54 32.70
CA SER A 243 -46.09 -19.90 32.48
C SER A 243 -45.20 -18.69 32.15
N LEU A 244 -45.76 -17.65 31.54
CA LEU A 244 -45.02 -16.43 31.19
C LEU A 244 -44.77 -15.54 32.43
N ALA A 245 -45.75 -15.45 33.33
CA ALA A 245 -45.61 -14.69 34.57
C ALA A 245 -44.58 -15.32 35.53
N PHE A 246 -44.46 -16.66 35.56
CA PHE A 246 -43.47 -17.35 36.39
C PHE A 246 -42.04 -17.18 35.84
N ALA A 247 -41.87 -17.19 34.52
CA ALA A 247 -40.57 -16.99 33.87
C ALA A 247 -40.03 -15.56 34.08
N VAL A 248 -40.89 -14.55 33.99
CA VAL A 248 -40.50 -13.15 34.21
C VAL A 248 -40.17 -12.88 35.68
N THR A 249 -40.89 -13.51 36.61
CA THR A 249 -40.62 -13.34 38.05
C THR A 249 -39.32 -14.04 38.48
N ALA A 250 -38.99 -15.19 37.87
CA ALA A 250 -37.73 -15.89 38.12
C ALA A 250 -36.50 -15.13 37.58
N LEU A 251 -36.62 -14.42 36.46
CA LEU A 251 -35.56 -13.62 35.82
C LEU A 251 -35.23 -12.33 36.60
N VAL A 252 -36.20 -11.76 37.32
CA VAL A 252 -35.98 -10.52 38.09
C VAL A 252 -35.41 -10.78 39.49
N TRP A 253 -35.64 -11.97 40.06
CA TRP A 253 -35.20 -12.30 41.43
C TRP A 253 -33.87 -13.05 41.54
N THR A 254 -33.46 -13.82 40.52
CA THR A 254 -32.19 -14.56 40.55
C THR A 254 -30.92 -13.68 40.63
N PRO A 255 -30.85 -12.48 40.02
CA PRO A 255 -29.65 -11.64 40.13
C PRO A 255 -29.44 -11.06 41.54
N ARG A 256 -30.51 -10.93 42.33
CA ARG A 256 -30.45 -10.34 43.69
C ARG A 256 -30.02 -11.35 44.75
N VAL A 257 -30.21 -12.64 44.53
CA VAL A 257 -29.79 -13.70 45.48
C VAL A 257 -28.34 -14.13 45.22
N LEU A 258 -27.89 -14.16 43.97
CA LEU A 258 -26.50 -14.52 43.62
C LEU A 258 -25.47 -13.44 44.04
N CYS A 259 -25.87 -12.18 44.11
CA CYS A 259 -24.99 -11.07 44.51
C CYS A 259 -24.66 -11.07 46.02
N ARG A 260 -25.42 -11.80 46.86
CA ARG A 260 -25.17 -11.85 48.32
C ARG A 260 -24.25 -13.00 48.76
N SER A 261 -24.05 -14.03 47.93
CA SER A 261 -23.25 -15.21 48.33
C SER A 261 -21.83 -15.25 47.74
N CYS A 262 -21.47 -14.35 46.81
CA CYS A 262 -20.16 -14.34 46.15
C CYS A 262 -19.13 -13.38 46.76
N LYS A 263 -19.20 -13.13 48.08
CA LYS A 263 -18.19 -12.33 48.79
C LYS A 263 -16.91 -13.12 49.15
N ALA A 264 -16.79 -14.39 48.74
CA ALA A 264 -15.73 -15.29 49.19
C ALA A 264 -14.83 -15.91 48.09
N LEU A 265 -15.05 -15.67 46.79
CA LEU A 265 -14.22 -16.27 45.73
C LEU A 265 -13.80 -15.18 44.71
N ARG A 266 -12.53 -14.77 44.78
CA ARG A 266 -11.91 -13.78 43.89
C ARG A 266 -11.48 -14.40 42.55
N THR A 267 -12.42 -14.67 41.65
CA THR A 267 -12.12 -14.79 40.20
C THR A 267 -13.38 -14.50 39.37
N GLU A 268 -13.41 -13.34 38.71
CA GLU A 268 -14.55 -12.84 37.92
C GLU A 268 -14.80 -13.68 36.63
N SER A 269 -13.79 -14.39 36.14
CA SER A 269 -13.84 -15.07 34.83
C SER A 269 -14.73 -16.33 34.80
N CYS A 270 -14.93 -17.02 35.93
CA CYS A 270 -15.75 -18.24 35.96
C CYS A 270 -17.26 -17.94 36.04
N CYS A 271 -17.67 -16.85 36.68
CA CYS A 271 -19.08 -16.48 36.79
C CYS A 271 -19.67 -16.01 35.45
N MET A 272 -18.88 -15.30 34.63
CA MET A 272 -19.32 -14.84 33.31
C MET A 272 -19.43 -15.98 32.29
N ALA A 273 -18.58 -17.00 32.39
CA ALA A 273 -18.64 -18.19 31.55
C ALA A 273 -19.90 -19.03 31.85
N LEU A 274 -20.23 -19.22 33.14
CA LEU A 274 -21.41 -19.98 33.55
C LEU A 274 -22.72 -19.24 33.21
N LEU A 275 -22.75 -17.91 33.36
CA LEU A 275 -23.90 -17.07 32.99
C LEU A 275 -24.12 -17.06 31.47
N SER A 276 -23.04 -17.09 30.68
CA SER A 276 -23.11 -17.16 29.22
C SER A 276 -23.60 -18.53 28.72
N LEU A 277 -23.23 -19.62 29.40
CA LEU A 277 -23.70 -20.98 29.09
C LEU A 277 -25.18 -21.19 29.49
N LEU A 278 -25.64 -20.58 30.59
CA LEU A 278 -27.04 -20.69 31.04
C LEU A 278 -28.01 -19.82 30.21
N LEU A 279 -27.54 -18.75 29.56
CA LEU A 279 -28.37 -17.85 28.75
C LEU A 279 -28.38 -18.19 27.25
N LEU A 280 -27.57 -19.16 26.81
CA LEU A 280 -27.48 -19.58 25.41
C LEU A 280 -28.81 -20.08 24.80
N PRO A 281 -29.66 -20.86 25.50
CA PRO A 281 -30.92 -21.34 24.92
C PRO A 281 -32.05 -20.28 24.92
N LEU A 282 -31.87 -19.14 25.59
CA LEU A 282 -32.87 -18.06 25.68
C LEU A 282 -32.59 -16.89 24.72
N ARG A 283 -31.40 -16.82 24.12
CA ARG A 283 -30.96 -15.65 23.32
C ARG A 283 -31.55 -15.57 21.91
N ALA A 284 -31.80 -16.69 21.24
CA ALA A 284 -32.18 -16.66 19.83
C ALA A 284 -33.55 -16.01 19.54
N PRO A 285 -34.65 -16.32 20.26
CA PRO A 285 -35.95 -15.73 19.94
C PRO A 285 -36.13 -14.29 20.44
N VAL A 286 -35.44 -13.90 21.54
CA VAL A 286 -35.54 -12.55 22.11
C VAL A 286 -34.66 -11.54 21.37
N MET A 287 -33.47 -11.94 20.91
CA MET A 287 -32.63 -11.06 20.09
C MET A 287 -33.28 -10.74 18.75
N LEU A 288 -33.95 -11.70 18.11
CA LEU A 288 -34.61 -11.47 16.81
C LEU A 288 -35.79 -10.47 16.91
N ALA A 289 -36.53 -10.51 18.02
CA ALA A 289 -37.66 -9.61 18.27
C ALA A 289 -37.22 -8.18 18.65
N LEU A 290 -36.04 -8.02 19.25
CA LEU A 290 -35.49 -6.72 19.64
C LEU A 290 -34.56 -6.10 18.59
N SER A 291 -33.98 -6.90 17.69
CA SER A 291 -33.04 -6.41 16.66
C SER A 291 -33.73 -5.72 15.49
N LEU A 292 -34.95 -6.12 15.12
CA LEU A 292 -35.67 -5.53 13.97
C LEU A 292 -36.01 -4.03 14.17
N PRO A 293 -36.56 -3.59 15.32
CA PRO A 293 -36.80 -2.16 15.57
C PRO A 293 -35.50 -1.35 15.70
N ALA A 294 -34.44 -1.94 16.25
CA ALA A 294 -33.15 -1.27 16.41
C ALA A 294 -32.44 -1.07 15.07
N ILE A 295 -32.47 -2.07 14.18
CA ILE A 295 -31.93 -1.96 12.81
C ILE A 295 -32.71 -0.90 12.02
N PHE A 296 -34.04 -0.85 12.17
CA PHE A 296 -34.87 0.16 11.51
C PHE A 296 -34.54 1.59 11.97
N LEU A 297 -34.34 1.80 13.27
CA LEU A 297 -33.97 3.10 13.84
C LEU A 297 -32.55 3.55 13.48
N VAL A 298 -31.59 2.62 13.43
CA VAL A 298 -30.21 2.90 13.00
C VAL A 298 -30.18 3.28 11.52
N THR A 299 -30.96 2.60 10.69
CA THR A 299 -31.05 2.87 9.25
C THR A 299 -31.68 4.25 9.00
N ILE A 300 -32.76 4.59 9.70
CA ILE A 300 -33.37 5.92 9.60
C ILE A 300 -32.42 7.03 10.08
N SER A 301 -31.69 6.79 11.17
CA SER A 301 -30.75 7.78 11.74
C SER A 301 -29.55 8.00 10.82
N TRP A 302 -29.04 6.94 10.20
CA TRP A 302 -27.95 7.01 9.23
C TRP A 302 -28.37 7.71 7.93
N VAL A 303 -29.61 7.47 7.48
CA VAL A 303 -30.21 8.17 6.33
C VAL A 303 -30.42 9.66 6.62
N ALA A 304 -30.91 10.02 7.81
CA ALA A 304 -31.09 11.41 8.22
C ALA A 304 -29.75 12.16 8.37
N MET A 305 -28.70 11.50 8.89
CA MET A 305 -27.36 12.06 8.94
C MET A 305 -26.78 12.27 7.54
N SER A 306 -26.91 11.29 6.65
CA SER A 306 -26.34 11.39 5.29
C SER A 306 -26.97 12.52 4.47
N ALA A 307 -28.28 12.78 4.67
CA ALA A 307 -28.99 13.90 4.06
C ALA A 307 -28.53 15.28 4.58
N ALA A 308 -28.01 15.37 5.81
CA ALA A 308 -27.53 16.63 6.40
C ALA A 308 -26.11 17.00 5.93
N PHE A 309 -25.31 16.03 5.49
CA PHE A 309 -23.90 16.24 5.13
C PHE A 309 -23.64 16.32 3.62
N TYR A 310 -24.56 15.85 2.77
CA TYR A 310 -24.35 15.81 1.31
C TYR A 310 -25.60 16.27 0.52
N PRO A 311 -25.83 17.58 0.37
CA PRO A 311 -27.03 18.12 -0.27
C PRO A 311 -27.13 17.82 -1.78
N GLU A 312 -26.00 17.56 -2.43
CA GLU A 312 -25.89 17.42 -3.89
C GLU A 312 -26.37 16.06 -4.43
N TYR A 313 -26.68 15.09 -3.56
CA TYR A 313 -27.25 13.78 -3.92
C TYR A 313 -28.79 13.72 -3.80
N SER A 314 -29.43 14.84 -3.48
CA SER A 314 -30.89 14.92 -3.24
C SER A 314 -31.75 14.66 -4.48
N CYS A 315 -31.21 14.79 -5.70
CA CYS A 315 -31.94 14.52 -6.95
C CYS A 315 -32.25 13.03 -7.19
N TRP A 316 -31.47 12.12 -6.59
CA TRP A 316 -31.69 10.67 -6.74
C TRP A 316 -32.88 10.16 -5.93
N HIS A 317 -33.28 10.88 -4.87
CA HIS A 317 -34.29 10.41 -3.93
C HIS A 317 -35.71 10.90 -4.23
N LEU A 318 -35.88 11.95 -5.03
CA LEU A 318 -37.20 12.33 -5.57
C LEU A 318 -37.74 11.28 -6.57
N ALA A 319 -36.85 10.59 -7.29
CA ALA A 319 -37.24 9.54 -8.23
C ALA A 319 -37.73 8.26 -7.53
N VAL A 320 -37.09 7.85 -6.43
CA VAL A 320 -37.48 6.63 -5.69
C VAL A 320 -38.68 6.90 -4.76
N GLY A 321 -38.81 8.12 -4.23
CA GLY A 321 -39.99 8.52 -3.44
C GLY A 321 -41.26 8.70 -4.28
N GLY A 322 -41.14 9.08 -5.55
CA GLY A 322 -42.27 9.25 -6.47
C GLY A 322 -42.90 7.93 -6.95
N VAL A 323 -42.12 6.85 -7.03
CA VAL A 323 -42.61 5.52 -7.46
C VAL A 323 -43.58 4.90 -6.44
N CYS A 324 -43.53 5.33 -5.18
CA CYS A 324 -44.47 4.85 -4.15
C CYS A 324 -45.78 5.66 -4.08
N ALA A 325 -45.97 6.66 -4.94
CA ALA A 325 -47.13 7.56 -4.90
C ALA A 325 -47.79 7.84 -6.26
N ALA A 326 -47.38 7.14 -7.32
CA ALA A 326 -47.91 7.32 -8.68
C ALA A 326 -48.98 6.26 -9.01
N ASP A 327 -50.07 6.67 -9.65
CA ASP A 327 -51.11 5.75 -10.16
C ASP A 327 -50.60 5.01 -11.42
N ASP A 328 -51.19 3.84 -11.73
CA ASP A 328 -50.70 2.82 -12.68
C ASP A 328 -50.27 3.33 -14.08
N GLU A 329 -50.75 4.49 -14.56
CA GLU A 329 -50.34 5.09 -15.84
C GLU A 329 -49.00 5.86 -15.76
N GLU A 330 -48.61 6.39 -14.60
CA GLU A 330 -47.35 7.12 -14.40
C GLU A 330 -46.16 6.19 -14.14
N GLU A 331 -46.41 4.98 -13.60
CA GLU A 331 -45.37 3.98 -13.31
C GLU A 331 -44.66 3.52 -14.60
N SER A 332 -45.40 3.37 -15.70
CA SER A 332 -44.82 2.97 -16.99
C SER A 332 -43.89 4.04 -17.58
N SER A 333 -44.19 5.32 -17.38
CA SER A 333 -43.38 6.43 -17.88
C SER A 333 -42.08 6.60 -17.08
N VAL A 334 -42.10 6.33 -15.77
CA VAL A 334 -40.92 6.35 -14.91
C VAL A 334 -40.00 5.15 -15.17
N ILE A 335 -40.58 3.97 -15.43
CA ILE A 335 -39.82 2.78 -15.83
C ILE A 335 -39.15 2.98 -17.19
N GLU A 336 -39.84 3.58 -18.17
CA GLU A 336 -39.28 3.89 -19.49
C GLU A 336 -38.15 4.93 -19.40
N LEU A 337 -38.30 5.96 -18.55
CA LEU A 337 -37.25 6.95 -18.28
C LEU A 337 -36.00 6.32 -17.64
N LEU A 338 -36.18 5.43 -16.67
CA LEU A 338 -35.09 4.69 -16.02
C LEU A 338 -34.39 3.72 -16.99
N GLN A 339 -35.14 3.06 -17.87
CA GLN A 339 -34.58 2.19 -18.91
C GLN A 339 -33.78 2.99 -19.96
N ASN A 340 -34.25 4.18 -20.34
CA ASN A 340 -33.52 5.06 -21.25
C ASN A 340 -32.25 5.63 -20.61
N MET A 341 -32.30 6.04 -19.33
CA MET A 341 -31.11 6.50 -18.59
C MET A 341 -30.07 5.39 -18.39
N LEU A 342 -30.50 4.17 -18.07
CA LEU A 342 -29.61 3.01 -17.96
C LEU A 342 -29.05 2.60 -19.33
N GLY A 343 -29.84 2.73 -20.41
CA GLY A 343 -29.40 2.55 -21.78
C GLY A 343 -28.33 3.56 -22.21
N ASP A 344 -28.45 4.82 -21.79
CA ASP A 344 -27.47 5.87 -22.09
C ASP A 344 -26.20 5.76 -21.24
N ILE A 345 -26.30 5.29 -19.99
CA ILE A 345 -25.13 4.92 -19.17
C ILE A 345 -24.39 3.72 -19.77
N TRP A 346 -25.14 2.72 -20.28
CA TRP A 346 -24.53 1.59 -20.99
C TRP A 346 -23.88 2.03 -22.31
N ARG A 347 -24.47 2.98 -23.06
CA ARG A 347 -23.82 3.57 -24.25
C ARG A 347 -22.57 4.38 -23.88
N TYR A 348 -22.60 5.15 -22.80
CA TYR A 348 -21.45 5.94 -22.31
C TYR A 348 -20.27 5.04 -21.89
N HIS A 349 -20.55 3.84 -21.38
CA HIS A 349 -19.52 2.83 -21.08
C HIS A 349 -19.10 1.98 -22.29
N ARG A 350 -19.86 1.99 -23.39
CA ARG A 350 -19.55 1.26 -24.63
C ARG A 350 -18.52 1.97 -25.50
N ASP A 351 -18.27 3.27 -25.27
CA ASP A 351 -17.27 4.05 -26.01
C ASP A 351 -15.82 3.87 -25.45
N PHE A 352 -15.64 3.03 -24.41
CA PHE A 352 -14.34 2.45 -24.08
C PHE A 352 -14.15 1.16 -24.87
N ASP A 353 -13.31 1.24 -25.89
CA ASP A 353 -13.00 0.20 -26.86
C ASP A 353 -12.48 -1.09 -26.19
N PHE A 354 -13.38 -2.05 -26.00
CA PHE A 354 -13.08 -3.46 -25.95
C PHE A 354 -13.87 -4.13 -27.08
N SER A 355 -13.32 -4.13 -28.30
CA SER A 355 -13.89 -4.95 -29.37
C SER A 355 -13.79 -6.46 -29.04
N PRO A 356 -14.87 -7.24 -29.20
CA PRO A 356 -14.88 -8.68 -28.97
C PRO A 356 -14.50 -9.44 -30.26
N TRP A 357 -13.55 -10.37 -30.17
CA TRP A 357 -13.30 -11.34 -31.24
C TRP A 357 -14.11 -12.62 -31.03
N ASP A 358 -14.99 -12.83 -31.99
CA ASP A 358 -15.56 -14.06 -32.55
C ASP A 358 -15.59 -15.35 -31.72
N ALA A 359 -16.82 -15.76 -31.45
CA ALA A 359 -17.17 -17.16 -31.22
C ALA A 359 -17.07 -17.95 -32.54
N SER A 360 -16.21 -18.97 -32.55
CA SER A 360 -16.30 -20.09 -33.49
C SER A 360 -16.04 -21.41 -32.75
N PRO A 361 -16.62 -22.53 -33.22
CA PRO A 361 -17.06 -23.62 -32.34
C PRO A 361 -15.94 -24.56 -31.93
N ARG A 362 -16.10 -25.11 -30.71
CA ARG A 362 -15.23 -26.14 -30.12
C ARG A 362 -15.06 -27.35 -31.06
N PRO A 363 -13.84 -27.82 -31.32
CA PRO A 363 -13.65 -29.20 -31.73
C PRO A 363 -13.73 -30.14 -30.51
N SER A 364 -14.45 -31.24 -30.68
CA SER A 364 -14.67 -32.32 -29.72
C SER A 364 -13.37 -32.91 -29.17
N PRO A 365 -13.37 -33.46 -27.94
CA PRO A 365 -12.18 -34.05 -27.36
C PRO A 365 -11.79 -35.34 -28.10
N VAL A 366 -10.56 -35.38 -28.60
CA VAL A 366 -9.89 -36.60 -29.04
C VAL A 366 -9.62 -37.45 -27.80
N VAL A 367 -10.28 -38.60 -27.74
CA VAL A 367 -9.95 -39.70 -26.84
C VAL A 367 -8.61 -40.26 -27.28
N ILE A 368 -7.56 -40.06 -26.48
CA ILE A 368 -6.33 -40.85 -26.59
C ILE A 368 -6.45 -41.95 -25.53
N GLY A 369 -6.56 -43.19 -26.03
CA GLY A 369 -6.68 -44.40 -25.25
C GLY A 369 -5.45 -44.68 -24.41
N ALA A 370 -5.71 -45.22 -23.22
CA ALA A 370 -4.70 -45.87 -22.40
C ALA A 370 -4.35 -47.23 -23.03
N SER A 371 -3.08 -47.45 -23.31
CA SER A 371 -2.48 -48.78 -23.35
C SER A 371 -1.07 -48.68 -22.80
N GLU A 372 -0.85 -49.28 -21.63
CA GLU A 372 0.41 -49.91 -21.21
C GLU A 372 0.07 -50.62 -19.88
N GLU A 373 -0.18 -51.93 -19.95
CA GLU A 373 0.83 -52.98 -19.79
C GLU A 373 1.59 -52.84 -18.46
N GLN A 374 1.14 -53.69 -17.52
CA GLN A 374 1.85 -54.06 -16.31
C GLN A 374 3.25 -54.57 -16.66
N ASP A 375 4.27 -54.02 -16.02
CA ASP A 375 5.34 -54.89 -15.55
C ASP A 375 5.92 -54.44 -14.21
N HIS A 376 6.16 -55.45 -13.36
CA HIS A 376 6.59 -55.34 -11.98
C HIS A 376 8.09 -55.10 -11.90
N SER A 377 8.52 -54.06 -11.19
CA SER A 377 9.89 -54.00 -10.66
C SER A 377 9.93 -53.18 -9.38
N THR A 378 10.32 -53.86 -8.31
CA THR A 378 10.53 -53.35 -6.96
C THR A 378 11.91 -52.71 -6.84
N ASP A 379 11.98 -51.41 -6.56
CA ASP A 379 13.16 -50.80 -5.93
C ASP A 379 12.76 -49.57 -5.08
N PRO A 380 13.21 -49.43 -3.81
CA PRO A 380 12.78 -48.35 -2.93
C PRO A 380 13.92 -47.38 -2.63
N ALA A 381 14.12 -46.34 -3.44
CA ALA A 381 14.77 -45.09 -3.00
C ALA A 381 14.85 -44.06 -4.15
N THR A 382 13.83 -43.20 -4.26
CA THR A 382 13.96 -41.78 -4.68
C THR A 382 12.57 -41.16 -4.73
N SER A 383 12.09 -40.63 -3.60
CA SER A 383 10.92 -39.76 -3.58
C SER A 383 11.31 -38.33 -3.99
N VAL A 384 11.66 -38.15 -5.26
CA VAL A 384 11.61 -36.82 -5.88
C VAL A 384 10.14 -36.59 -6.20
N SER A 385 9.42 -35.94 -5.29
CA SER A 385 8.03 -35.57 -5.52
C SER A 385 7.97 -34.57 -6.68
N SER A 386 7.52 -35.05 -7.83
CA SER A 386 7.01 -34.24 -8.93
C SER A 386 5.82 -33.42 -8.44
N ARG A 387 6.07 -32.25 -7.86
CA ARG A 387 5.02 -31.24 -7.66
C ARG A 387 4.87 -30.44 -8.94
N THR A 388 3.95 -30.91 -9.76
CA THR A 388 3.29 -30.14 -10.81
C THR A 388 2.47 -29.03 -10.14
N TRP A 389 3.11 -27.89 -9.87
CA TRP A 389 2.45 -26.69 -9.35
C TRP A 389 1.67 -26.02 -10.49
N ARG A 390 0.47 -26.51 -10.80
CA ARG A 390 -0.51 -25.77 -11.60
C ARG A 390 -1.29 -24.82 -10.70
N HIS A 391 -1.17 -23.52 -10.98
CA HIS A 391 -2.16 -22.46 -10.72
C HIS A 391 -2.95 -22.51 -9.41
N LEU A 392 -2.28 -22.53 -8.26
CA LEU A 392 -2.86 -21.97 -7.04
C LEU A 392 -2.43 -20.51 -6.97
N VAL A 393 -3.42 -19.62 -6.92
CA VAL A 393 -3.28 -18.17 -6.68
C VAL A 393 -2.79 -17.97 -5.24
N GLY A 394 -1.54 -18.36 -4.97
CA GLY A 394 -0.86 -18.15 -3.70
C GLY A 394 -0.04 -16.87 -3.77
N GLU A 395 -0.07 -16.09 -2.70
CA GLU A 395 0.89 -15.01 -2.49
C GLU A 395 2.31 -15.62 -2.46
N PHE A 396 3.23 -15.04 -3.23
CA PHE A 396 4.64 -15.42 -3.15
C PHE A 396 5.25 -14.80 -1.90
N SER A 397 6.11 -15.54 -1.19
CA SER A 397 6.90 -14.96 -0.11
C SER A 397 8.10 -14.20 -0.67
N MET A 398 8.65 -13.26 0.11
CA MET A 398 9.91 -12.60 -0.26
C MET A 398 11.06 -13.59 -0.49
N LYS A 399 11.05 -14.71 0.24
CA LYS A 399 12.04 -15.76 0.09
C LYS A 399 11.94 -16.43 -1.28
N ASP A 400 10.73 -16.74 -1.74
CA ASP A 400 10.53 -17.40 -3.05
C ASP A 400 11.04 -16.53 -4.19
N VAL A 401 10.71 -15.22 -4.15
CA VAL A 401 11.20 -14.22 -5.13
C VAL A 401 12.72 -14.15 -5.09
N TRP A 402 13.30 -14.12 -3.89
CA TRP A 402 14.75 -14.02 -3.72
C TRP A 402 15.48 -15.26 -4.25
N ASP A 403 15.02 -16.45 -3.90
CA ASP A 403 15.61 -17.71 -4.35
C ASP A 403 15.53 -17.83 -5.88
N ALA A 404 14.43 -17.37 -6.49
CA ALA A 404 14.29 -17.31 -7.95
C ALA A 404 15.29 -16.34 -8.59
N CYS A 405 15.47 -15.14 -8.02
CA CYS A 405 16.48 -14.18 -8.46
C CYS A 405 17.90 -14.76 -8.42
N LEU A 406 18.28 -15.36 -7.29
CA LEU A 406 19.64 -15.90 -7.09
C LEU A 406 19.92 -17.05 -8.06
N LYS A 407 18.97 -17.99 -8.22
CA LYS A 407 19.09 -19.07 -9.20
C LYS A 407 19.27 -18.53 -10.62
N ARG A 408 18.49 -17.50 -10.99
CA ARG A 408 18.64 -16.90 -12.31
C ARG A 408 19.98 -16.18 -12.47
N ALA A 409 20.50 -15.54 -11.42
CA ALA A 409 21.82 -14.91 -11.45
C ALA A 409 22.94 -15.95 -11.68
N VAL A 410 22.85 -17.14 -11.08
CA VAL A 410 23.80 -18.25 -11.34
C VAL A 410 23.71 -18.68 -12.80
N THR A 411 22.52 -19.02 -13.28
CA THR A 411 22.33 -19.46 -14.68
C THR A 411 22.85 -18.41 -15.66
N LEU A 412 22.52 -17.14 -15.42
CA LEU A 412 22.96 -16.02 -16.24
C LEU A 412 24.47 -15.81 -16.18
N GLY A 413 25.10 -16.00 -15.02
CA GLY A 413 26.56 -15.93 -14.90
C GLY A 413 27.26 -16.95 -15.80
N VAL A 414 26.76 -18.19 -15.83
CA VAL A 414 27.26 -19.23 -16.75
C VAL A 414 27.03 -18.85 -18.22
N GLU A 415 25.83 -18.34 -18.56
CA GLU A 415 25.51 -17.85 -19.91
C GLU A 415 26.47 -16.72 -20.35
N LEU A 416 26.74 -15.75 -19.47
CA LEU A 416 27.63 -14.61 -19.73
C LEU A 416 29.10 -15.03 -19.85
N HIS A 417 29.54 -16.05 -19.08
CA HIS A 417 30.88 -16.62 -19.20
C HIS A 417 31.05 -17.35 -20.53
N ALA A 418 30.10 -18.20 -20.90
CA ALA A 418 30.10 -18.90 -22.18
C ALA A 418 30.10 -17.93 -23.37
N ALA A 419 29.45 -16.76 -23.23
CA ALA A 419 29.47 -15.68 -24.20
C ALA A 419 30.76 -14.83 -24.18
N GLY A 420 31.73 -15.12 -23.31
CA GLY A 420 32.99 -14.38 -23.18
C GLY A 420 32.85 -12.96 -22.62
N ARG A 421 31.72 -12.66 -21.97
CA ARG A 421 31.43 -11.32 -21.42
C ARG A 421 31.95 -11.13 -20.00
N ILE A 422 32.11 -12.23 -19.28
CA ILE A 422 32.85 -12.33 -18.02
C ILE A 422 33.87 -13.45 -18.17
N SER A 423 35.08 -13.23 -17.67
CA SER A 423 36.17 -14.21 -17.71
C SER A 423 36.20 -15.06 -16.43
N THR A 424 36.96 -16.16 -16.47
CA THR A 424 37.23 -16.94 -15.26
C THR A 424 37.99 -16.10 -14.23
N ASP A 425 38.94 -15.28 -14.67
CA ASP A 425 39.68 -14.36 -13.81
C ASP A 425 38.75 -13.35 -13.12
N ASP A 426 37.74 -12.83 -13.83
CA ASP A 426 36.74 -11.92 -13.24
C ASP A 426 35.99 -12.61 -12.07
N LEU A 427 35.62 -13.89 -12.25
CA LEU A 427 34.87 -14.67 -11.28
C LEU A 427 35.72 -15.08 -10.07
N GLU A 428 36.93 -15.58 -10.31
CA GLU A 428 37.87 -16.00 -9.26
C GLU A 428 38.37 -14.80 -8.44
N GLY A 429 38.64 -13.68 -9.11
CA GLY A 429 38.99 -12.41 -8.49
C GLY A 429 37.81 -11.74 -7.76
N MET A 430 36.59 -12.26 -7.95
CA MET A 430 35.34 -11.63 -7.50
C MET A 430 35.35 -10.13 -7.85
N GLU A 431 35.54 -9.82 -9.13
CA GLU A 431 35.70 -8.44 -9.57
C GLU A 431 34.53 -7.56 -9.10
N PRO A 432 34.79 -6.33 -8.60
CA PRO A 432 33.76 -5.49 -8.00
C PRO A 432 32.54 -5.24 -8.88
N PHE A 433 32.73 -5.19 -10.20
CA PHE A 433 31.64 -4.96 -11.15
C PHE A 433 30.63 -6.11 -11.16
N LEU A 434 31.01 -7.34 -10.78
CA LEU A 434 30.11 -8.49 -10.74
C LEU A 434 29.07 -8.37 -9.61
N PHE A 435 29.40 -7.69 -8.51
CA PHE A 435 28.50 -7.53 -7.37
C PHE A 435 27.30 -6.62 -7.65
N LEU A 436 27.39 -5.71 -8.63
CA LEU A 436 26.27 -4.86 -9.03
C LEU A 436 25.81 -5.17 -10.46
N GLY A 437 26.76 -5.47 -11.34
CA GLY A 437 26.53 -5.71 -12.75
C GLY A 437 25.75 -6.99 -13.01
N LEU A 438 26.16 -8.12 -12.43
CA LEU A 438 25.46 -9.40 -12.67
C LEU A 438 23.97 -9.33 -12.22
N PRO A 439 23.63 -8.80 -11.02
CA PRO A 439 22.25 -8.55 -10.66
C PRO A 439 21.53 -7.59 -11.61
N ALA A 440 22.19 -6.52 -12.08
CA ALA A 440 21.59 -5.60 -13.04
C ALA A 440 21.26 -6.29 -14.38
N VAL A 441 22.14 -7.15 -14.90
CA VAL A 441 21.83 -7.97 -16.09
C VAL A 441 20.67 -8.92 -15.81
N ALA A 442 20.61 -9.53 -14.62
CA ALA A 442 19.49 -10.38 -14.24
C ALA A 442 18.16 -9.61 -14.24
N VAL A 443 18.16 -8.35 -13.80
CA VAL A 443 17.00 -7.46 -13.88
C VAL A 443 16.65 -7.12 -15.33
N VAL A 444 17.62 -6.80 -16.18
CA VAL A 444 17.41 -6.55 -17.63
C VAL A 444 16.70 -7.76 -18.27
N GLN A 445 17.18 -8.97 -17.98
CA GLN A 445 16.61 -10.22 -18.49
C GLN A 445 15.18 -10.46 -17.94
N LEU A 446 14.97 -10.20 -16.66
CA LEU A 446 13.66 -10.27 -16.01
C LEU A 446 12.66 -9.34 -16.72
N VAL A 447 12.99 -8.07 -16.92
CA VAL A 447 12.07 -7.11 -17.53
C VAL A 447 11.84 -7.41 -19.01
N ARG A 448 12.84 -7.93 -19.72
CA ARG A 448 12.71 -8.36 -21.12
C ARG A 448 11.69 -9.48 -21.29
N ARG A 449 11.79 -10.53 -20.49
CA ARG A 449 10.78 -11.62 -20.48
C ARG A 449 9.40 -11.18 -20.00
N SER A 450 9.34 -10.06 -19.29
CA SER A 450 8.11 -9.54 -18.70
C SER A 450 7.45 -8.46 -19.55
N ALA A 451 8.04 -8.04 -20.68
CA ALA A 451 7.66 -6.83 -21.39
C ALA A 451 6.18 -6.81 -21.82
N ASP A 452 5.65 -7.95 -22.24
CA ASP A 452 4.27 -8.13 -22.71
C ASP A 452 3.29 -8.63 -21.64
N LYS A 453 3.75 -8.83 -20.39
CA LYS A 453 2.93 -9.37 -19.29
C LYS A 453 2.41 -8.26 -18.38
N SER A 454 1.44 -8.55 -17.51
CA SER A 454 0.98 -7.59 -16.49
C SER A 454 1.89 -7.47 -15.27
N GLY A 455 2.77 -8.46 -15.05
CA GLY A 455 3.69 -8.56 -13.90
C GLY A 455 5.15 -8.78 -14.29
N LEU A 456 5.91 -9.41 -13.40
CA LEU A 456 7.30 -9.80 -13.55
C LEU A 456 7.43 -11.33 -13.63
N VAL A 457 8.07 -11.84 -14.67
CA VAL A 457 8.23 -13.27 -14.96
C VAL A 457 9.64 -13.73 -14.56
N PHE A 458 9.74 -14.28 -13.36
CA PHE A 458 11.00 -14.77 -12.80
C PHE A 458 11.43 -16.10 -13.43
N ASP A 459 10.45 -16.95 -13.72
CA ASP A 459 10.59 -18.26 -14.35
C ASP A 459 9.42 -18.44 -15.33
N GLU A 460 9.74 -18.68 -16.61
CA GLU A 460 8.81 -18.63 -17.75
C GLU A 460 7.57 -19.50 -17.55
N ASP A 461 7.73 -20.64 -16.84
CA ASP A 461 6.65 -21.61 -16.66
C ASP A 461 6.10 -21.66 -15.23
N ARG A 462 6.68 -20.93 -14.27
CA ARG A 462 6.47 -21.22 -12.83
C ARG A 462 6.19 -20.03 -11.94
N MET A 463 6.67 -18.83 -12.30
CA MET A 463 6.60 -17.70 -11.37
C MET A 463 6.37 -16.38 -12.08
N THR A 464 5.09 -15.97 -12.10
CA THR A 464 4.69 -14.61 -12.49
C THR A 464 4.20 -13.85 -11.26
N VAL A 465 4.97 -12.83 -10.87
CA VAL A 465 4.65 -11.94 -9.77
C VAL A 465 3.89 -10.74 -10.33
N THR A 466 2.64 -10.57 -9.93
CA THR A 466 1.75 -9.47 -10.29
C THR A 466 1.55 -8.55 -9.10
N SER A 467 0.87 -7.42 -9.30
CA SER A 467 0.52 -6.53 -8.20
C SER A 467 -0.36 -7.20 -7.13
N SER A 468 -1.05 -8.29 -7.45
CA SER A 468 -2.02 -8.94 -6.56
C SER A 468 -1.46 -10.14 -5.78
N ASN A 469 -0.30 -10.69 -6.17
CA ASN A 469 0.29 -11.87 -5.52
C ASN A 469 1.72 -11.65 -5.01
N ARG A 470 2.24 -10.42 -5.14
CA ARG A 470 3.58 -10.06 -4.69
C ARG A 470 3.63 -9.94 -3.17
N PRO A 471 4.81 -10.09 -2.57
CA PRO A 471 5.01 -9.71 -1.18
C PRO A 471 4.77 -8.20 -0.98
N HIS A 472 4.15 -7.85 0.15
CA HIS A 472 3.87 -6.48 0.56
C HIS A 472 4.65 -6.14 1.84
N ASN A 473 5.66 -5.29 1.70
CA ASN A 473 6.40 -4.62 2.78
C ASN A 473 7.28 -3.54 2.14
N ALA A 474 7.74 -2.55 2.92
CA ALA A 474 8.50 -1.41 2.40
C ALA A 474 9.67 -1.79 1.46
N PHE A 475 10.41 -2.85 1.78
CA PHE A 475 11.52 -3.32 0.94
C PHE A 475 11.03 -4.00 -0.35
N ALA A 476 10.04 -4.88 -0.24
CA ALA A 476 9.41 -5.56 -1.39
C ALA A 476 8.74 -4.56 -2.34
N ASP A 477 8.07 -3.55 -1.77
CA ASP A 477 7.46 -2.45 -2.50
C ASP A 477 8.55 -1.66 -3.25
N GLY A 478 9.66 -1.32 -2.60
CA GLY A 478 10.79 -0.64 -3.25
C GLY A 478 11.36 -1.42 -4.45
N ILE A 479 11.54 -2.74 -4.30
CA ILE A 479 11.97 -3.63 -5.39
C ILE A 479 10.94 -3.63 -6.52
N TRP A 480 9.66 -3.81 -6.19
CA TRP A 480 8.57 -3.88 -7.16
C TRP A 480 8.48 -2.61 -8.00
N HIS A 481 8.45 -1.44 -7.37
CA HIS A 481 8.37 -0.15 -8.07
C HIS A 481 9.57 0.06 -9.00
N SER A 482 10.77 -0.28 -8.54
CA SER A 482 11.99 -0.13 -9.34
C SER A 482 12.01 -1.09 -10.52
N ALA A 483 11.62 -2.36 -10.33
CA ALA A 483 11.53 -3.35 -11.41
C ALA A 483 10.47 -2.96 -12.45
N MET A 484 9.30 -2.48 -12.01
CA MET A 484 8.25 -2.00 -12.91
C MET A 484 8.66 -0.73 -13.67
N ARG A 485 9.48 0.15 -13.05
CA ARG A 485 10.09 1.30 -13.75
C ARG A 485 11.07 0.86 -14.84
N ALA A 486 11.94 -0.11 -14.56
CA ALA A 486 12.84 -0.68 -15.57
C ALA A 486 12.07 -1.34 -16.72
N LYS A 487 11.00 -2.07 -16.40
CA LYS A 487 10.09 -2.63 -17.41
C LYS A 487 9.40 -1.57 -18.25
N ARG A 488 8.90 -0.49 -17.65
CA ARG A 488 8.30 0.62 -18.38
C ARG A 488 9.29 1.28 -19.32
N ALA A 489 10.50 1.59 -18.83
CA ALA A 489 11.57 2.14 -19.66
C ALA A 489 11.89 1.22 -20.86
N LEU A 490 11.87 -0.11 -20.65
CA LEU A 490 12.04 -1.06 -21.74
C LEU A 490 10.90 -0.94 -22.76
N ILE A 491 9.63 -1.01 -22.32
CA ILE A 491 8.46 -0.90 -23.20
C ILE A 491 8.49 0.41 -24.01
N GLU A 492 8.83 1.52 -23.36
CA GLU A 492 8.99 2.83 -24.02
C GLU A 492 10.12 2.82 -25.05
N SER A 493 11.22 2.13 -24.77
CA SER A 493 12.33 1.97 -25.72
C SER A 493 11.97 1.08 -26.92
N LEU A 494 10.96 0.21 -26.83
CA LEU A 494 10.64 -0.71 -27.91
C LEU A 494 10.05 0.02 -29.13
N ASP A 495 9.32 1.13 -28.97
CA ASP A 495 8.75 1.93 -30.07
C ASP A 495 8.17 1.07 -31.22
N HIS A 496 7.31 0.11 -30.88
CA HIS A 496 6.71 -0.91 -31.78
C HIS A 496 7.67 -1.93 -32.42
N ARG A 497 8.94 -1.95 -32.03
CA ARG A 497 9.97 -2.90 -32.47
C ARG A 497 10.27 -3.92 -31.37
N SER A 498 10.75 -5.09 -31.76
CA SER A 498 11.41 -6.03 -30.84
C SER A 498 12.87 -5.63 -30.64
N LEU A 499 13.45 -5.93 -29.48
CA LEU A 499 14.91 -5.85 -29.32
C LEU A 499 15.58 -6.82 -30.32
N ASN A 500 16.61 -6.36 -31.00
CA ASN A 500 17.49 -7.24 -31.77
C ASN A 500 18.67 -7.72 -30.88
N ASP A 501 19.51 -8.61 -31.42
CA ASP A 501 20.64 -9.17 -30.68
C ASP A 501 21.66 -8.10 -30.24
N VAL A 502 21.83 -7.04 -31.04
CA VAL A 502 22.75 -5.93 -30.74
C VAL A 502 22.22 -5.07 -29.57
N ASP A 503 20.91 -4.81 -29.53
CA ASP A 503 20.26 -4.12 -28.41
C ASP A 503 20.43 -4.94 -27.12
N VAL A 504 20.23 -6.26 -27.21
CA VAL A 504 20.40 -7.19 -26.10
C VAL A 504 21.84 -7.17 -25.60
N GLU A 505 22.81 -7.31 -26.50
CA GLU A 505 24.22 -7.27 -26.16
C GLU A 505 24.62 -5.94 -25.51
N PHE A 506 24.11 -4.81 -26.02
CA PHE A 506 24.32 -3.50 -25.42
C PHE A 506 23.80 -3.44 -23.99
N LEU A 507 22.56 -3.85 -23.75
CA LEU A 507 21.94 -3.82 -22.42
C LEU A 507 22.74 -4.66 -21.42
N GLU A 508 23.24 -5.82 -21.84
CA GLU A 508 24.00 -6.73 -20.98
C GLU A 508 25.40 -6.18 -20.66
N LEU A 509 26.14 -5.70 -21.66
CA LEU A 509 27.47 -5.12 -21.46
C LEU A 509 27.42 -3.82 -20.65
N ALA A 510 26.42 -2.97 -20.90
CA ALA A 510 26.23 -1.71 -20.18
C ALA A 510 25.80 -1.96 -18.73
N ALA A 511 24.91 -2.94 -18.48
CA ALA A 511 24.53 -3.31 -17.12
C ALA A 511 25.68 -3.93 -16.32
N LEU A 512 26.59 -4.69 -16.97
CA LEU A 512 27.83 -5.16 -16.34
C LEU A 512 28.83 -4.04 -16.03
N ASN A 513 28.59 -2.81 -16.51
CA ASN A 513 29.54 -1.69 -16.42
C ASN A 513 30.90 -2.03 -17.05
N ARG A 514 30.90 -2.72 -18.21
CA ARG A 514 32.13 -3.01 -18.96
C ARG A 514 32.73 -1.71 -19.54
N PRO A 515 34.05 -1.68 -19.80
CA PRO A 515 34.71 -0.51 -20.37
C PRO A 515 34.02 0.00 -21.65
N SER A 516 34.03 1.31 -21.85
CA SER A 516 33.40 1.96 -23.02
C SER A 516 33.90 1.45 -24.37
N THR A 517 35.10 0.86 -24.41
CA THR A 517 35.67 0.23 -25.61
C THR A 517 34.82 -0.93 -26.11
N ASP A 518 34.22 -1.71 -25.22
CA ASP A 518 33.37 -2.84 -25.61
C ASP A 518 32.03 -2.34 -26.20
N LEU A 519 31.44 -1.32 -25.57
CA LEU A 519 30.19 -0.69 -26.02
C LEU A 519 30.36 0.10 -27.34
N SER A 520 31.55 0.62 -27.60
CA SER A 520 31.85 1.38 -28.83
C SER A 520 31.86 0.50 -30.09
N ARG A 521 32.06 -0.82 -29.94
CA ARG A 521 32.02 -1.79 -31.04
C ARG A 521 30.61 -2.08 -31.54
N LEU A 522 29.60 -1.81 -30.72
CA LEU A 522 28.20 -2.00 -31.09
C LEU A 522 27.73 -0.83 -31.95
N ASP A 523 27.33 -1.15 -33.18
CA ASP A 523 26.80 -0.21 -34.16
C ASP A 523 25.35 0.18 -33.83
N LEU A 524 25.23 1.00 -32.78
CA LEU A 524 23.99 1.64 -32.37
C LEU A 524 24.17 3.16 -32.43
N ASP A 525 23.18 3.83 -32.99
CA ASP A 525 23.15 5.29 -32.98
C ASP A 525 23.01 5.83 -31.54
N MET A 526 23.36 7.10 -31.35
CA MET A 526 23.37 7.71 -30.01
C MET A 526 21.97 7.82 -29.39
N ALA A 527 20.93 7.98 -30.20
CA ALA A 527 19.56 8.07 -29.69
C ALA A 527 19.11 6.71 -29.13
N ARG A 528 19.43 5.62 -29.84
CA ARG A 528 19.16 4.26 -29.41
C ARG A 528 19.94 3.91 -28.14
N LYS A 529 21.23 4.27 -28.07
CA LYS A 529 22.04 4.10 -26.84
C LYS A 529 21.43 4.84 -25.66
N GLN A 530 20.92 6.06 -25.85
CA GLN A 530 20.24 6.82 -24.79
C GLN A 530 18.96 6.14 -24.31
N GLN A 531 18.13 5.63 -25.22
CA GLN A 531 16.92 4.87 -24.88
C GLN A 531 17.25 3.61 -24.06
N LEU A 532 18.20 2.80 -24.53
CA LEU A 532 18.61 1.57 -23.84
C LEU A 532 19.29 1.87 -22.49
N ASN A 533 20.06 2.96 -22.40
CA ASN A 533 20.65 3.39 -21.13
C ASN A 533 19.62 3.75 -20.07
N ALA A 534 18.41 4.17 -20.43
CA ALA A 534 17.34 4.38 -19.46
C ALA A 534 16.93 3.07 -18.78
N VAL A 535 16.89 1.97 -19.55
CA VAL A 535 16.63 0.60 -19.04
C VAL A 535 17.77 0.16 -18.12
N VAL A 536 19.02 0.32 -18.57
CA VAL A 536 20.22 -0.03 -17.79
C VAL A 536 20.27 0.73 -16.48
N THR A 537 20.02 2.05 -16.52
CA THR A 537 20.01 2.90 -15.32
C THR A 537 19.00 2.41 -14.30
N ALA A 538 17.76 2.12 -14.73
CA ALA A 538 16.73 1.61 -13.84
C ALA A 538 17.07 0.21 -13.29
N ALA A 539 17.70 -0.66 -14.08
CA ALA A 539 18.15 -1.98 -13.64
C ALA A 539 19.28 -1.89 -12.61
N VAL A 540 20.25 -1.01 -12.82
CA VAL A 540 21.36 -0.75 -11.90
C VAL A 540 20.87 -0.11 -10.60
N GLU A 541 19.95 0.85 -10.67
CA GLU A 541 19.31 1.43 -9.47
C GLU A 541 18.65 0.35 -8.61
N LEU A 542 17.93 -0.59 -9.23
CA LEU A 542 17.35 -1.73 -8.52
C LEU A 542 18.42 -2.66 -7.93
N ALA A 543 19.48 -2.98 -8.68
CA ALA A 543 20.59 -3.80 -8.17
C ALA A 543 21.25 -3.15 -6.95
N ILE A 544 21.51 -1.84 -7.00
CA ILE A 544 22.02 -1.06 -5.87
C ILE A 544 21.06 -1.11 -4.69
N PHE A 545 19.76 -0.90 -4.92
CA PHE A 545 18.76 -0.98 -3.86
C PHE A 545 18.73 -2.37 -3.19
N ALA A 546 18.68 -3.44 -3.99
CA ALA A 546 18.67 -4.83 -3.53
C ALA A 546 19.96 -5.18 -2.75
N SER A 547 21.10 -4.62 -3.16
CA SER A 547 22.40 -4.82 -2.51
C SER A 547 22.47 -4.33 -1.06
N ARG A 548 21.55 -3.44 -0.67
CA ARG A 548 21.45 -2.95 0.71
C ARG A 548 20.93 -4.02 1.68
N SER A 549 20.23 -5.04 1.16
CA SER A 549 19.66 -6.11 1.98
C SER A 549 20.71 -7.07 2.56
N ALA A 550 20.43 -7.61 3.74
CA ALA A 550 21.29 -8.60 4.37
C ALA A 550 21.34 -9.91 3.57
N GLN A 551 20.20 -10.35 3.02
CA GLN A 551 20.10 -11.53 2.16
C GLN A 551 21.03 -11.42 0.95
N PHE A 552 21.07 -10.27 0.28
CA PHE A 552 21.99 -10.08 -0.85
C PHE A 552 23.45 -10.25 -0.46
N LYS A 553 23.86 -9.57 0.61
CA LYS A 553 25.25 -9.64 1.11
C LYS A 553 25.63 -11.07 1.52
N ALA A 554 24.70 -11.83 2.08
CA ALA A 554 24.91 -13.21 2.48
C ALA A 554 24.96 -14.19 1.29
N SER A 555 24.25 -13.91 0.20
CA SER A 555 24.09 -14.85 -0.91
C SER A 555 25.02 -14.62 -2.10
N MET A 556 25.44 -13.39 -2.38
CA MET A 556 26.18 -13.11 -3.62
C MET A 556 27.53 -13.82 -3.72
N GLY A 557 28.24 -14.00 -2.60
CA GLY A 557 29.47 -14.80 -2.59
C GLY A 557 29.22 -16.24 -3.04
N SER A 558 28.14 -16.86 -2.54
CA SER A 558 27.74 -18.21 -2.96
C SER A 558 27.31 -18.27 -4.43
N VAL A 559 26.63 -17.23 -4.94
CA VAL A 559 26.28 -17.14 -6.37
C VAL A 559 27.53 -17.17 -7.24
N LEU A 560 28.54 -16.35 -6.92
CA LEU A 560 29.78 -16.31 -7.69
C LEU A 560 30.55 -17.64 -7.61
N GLN A 561 30.65 -18.24 -6.42
CA GLN A 561 31.28 -19.54 -6.23
C GLN A 561 30.57 -20.65 -7.01
N GLU A 562 29.24 -20.63 -7.06
CA GLU A 562 28.46 -21.61 -7.83
C GLU A 562 28.66 -21.43 -9.34
N ILE A 563 28.82 -20.19 -9.81
CA ILE A 563 29.18 -19.94 -11.22
C ILE A 563 30.57 -20.51 -11.51
N VAL A 564 31.58 -20.21 -10.67
CA VAL A 564 32.95 -20.74 -10.81
C VAL A 564 32.92 -22.27 -10.91
N ALA A 565 32.21 -22.94 -9.99
CA ALA A 565 32.10 -24.39 -9.96
C ALA A 565 31.44 -24.99 -11.22
N ARG A 566 30.58 -24.25 -11.92
CA ARG A 566 29.93 -24.70 -13.16
C ARG A 566 30.73 -24.40 -14.42
N VAL A 567 31.57 -23.37 -14.42
CA VAL A 567 32.37 -22.97 -15.58
C VAL A 567 33.75 -23.62 -15.62
N GLN A 568 34.29 -23.98 -14.46
CA GLN A 568 35.51 -24.79 -14.40
C GLN A 568 35.12 -26.24 -14.71
N PRO A 569 35.66 -26.85 -15.79
CA PRO A 569 35.50 -28.28 -15.97
C PRO A 569 36.11 -28.98 -14.76
N GLU A 570 35.40 -29.94 -14.17
CA GLU A 570 36.00 -30.84 -13.18
C GLU A 570 37.31 -31.34 -13.78
N THR A 571 38.44 -30.92 -13.20
CA THR A 571 39.72 -31.56 -13.47
C THR A 571 39.64 -32.96 -12.88
N ALA A 572 38.96 -33.85 -13.60
CA ALA A 572 38.84 -35.27 -13.36
C ALA A 572 39.86 -36.02 -14.21
#